data_AF-A0A959GAG8-F1
#
_entry.id   AF-A0A959GAG8-F1
#
_cell.length_a   1.000
_cell.length_b   1.000
_cell.length_c   1.000
_cell.angle_alpha   90.00
_cell.angle_beta   90.00
_cell.angle_gamma   90.00
#
_symmetry.space_group_name_H-M   'P 1'
#
loop_
_entity.id
_entity.type
_entity.pdbx_description
1 polymer ?
#
loop_
_entity_poly.entity_id
_entity_poly.type
_entity_poly.pdbx_seq_one_letter_code
_entity_poly.pdbx_strand_id
1 'polypeptide(L)'
;MFKSITDSLKKVFGTKQEKDINLYMPLVEEVNAFFGQLEGLTNDELRGKTKEFRARIAEHLAGIDKDIEDIHKEANDEEDLHQKEELFREMDKLREERDNHLEEILKEILPEAFAVVKETARRFQENPVLEVTATDHDRNLAATPGKSYIGIEGGKALWKNQWVAAGGDITWDMVHYDVQLIGGMVLHDGKVAEMATGEGKTLVATLPAYLNGLSGQGVHIVTVNDYLARRDQEWVGPIFEFLFLTVDCIDKYKPHSKERKLAYDCDITYGTNNEFGFDYLRDNMVRSTDERVQRKHHYAMVDEVDSVLIDDARTPLIISGPVSQGSEDQEYIELRPDVEKLINVQRKLATEYLAEARRLFKEGQTGYQEGEAGMSLLRAYRSLPKYRPLIKFLSEEGVKVELQKAENFYMQEQNKNMHLVDEPLYFIIDEKNRSVELTERGAEYLSQGQEDENFFVMPDIATEMVEIQNNPNLTEAEKEETKVKLSQDFSIKSKRLHSINQLLKAYTLFEKDQEYVVIEGQVKIVDEQTGRMMEGRRYSDGLHQALEAK
;
A
#
# COMPACT_ATOMS: atom_id res chain seq x y z
N MET A 1 -19.75 42.27 26.72
CA MET A 1 -18.46 42.95 26.51
C MET A 1 -17.58 42.19 25.51
N PHE A 2 -17.26 40.90 25.72
CA PHE A 2 -16.52 40.07 24.75
C PHE A 2 -17.16 39.99 23.35
N LYS A 3 -18.48 39.76 23.25
CA LYS A 3 -19.20 39.72 21.96
C LYS A 3 -19.14 41.05 21.18
N SER A 4 -19.18 42.17 21.90
CA SER A 4 -19.07 43.51 21.32
C SER A 4 -17.65 43.82 20.82
N ILE A 5 -16.62 43.25 21.45
CA ILE A 5 -15.22 43.40 21.06
C ILE A 5 -14.92 42.51 19.84
N THR A 6 -15.43 41.27 19.79
CA THR A 6 -15.32 40.41 18.60
C THR A 6 -16.11 40.94 17.41
N ASP A 7 -17.31 41.49 17.60
CA ASP A 7 -18.09 42.11 16.52
C ASP A 7 -17.45 43.42 16.01
N SER A 8 -16.77 44.16 16.88
CA SER A 8 -16.00 45.36 16.49
C SER A 8 -14.70 45.00 15.76
N LEU A 9 -14.00 43.93 16.17
CA LEU A 9 -12.83 43.41 15.46
C LEU A 9 -13.19 42.83 14.09
N LYS A 10 -14.31 42.10 13.96
CA LYS A 10 -14.84 41.63 12.67
C LYS A 10 -15.23 42.79 11.73
N LYS A 11 -15.77 43.89 12.25
CA LYS A 11 -16.06 45.09 11.45
C LYS A 11 -14.81 45.84 10.95
N VAL A 12 -13.68 45.74 11.67
CA VAL A 12 -12.44 46.45 11.33
C VAL A 12 -11.51 45.59 10.45
N PHE A 13 -11.52 44.26 10.61
CA PHE A 13 -10.65 43.34 9.88
C PHE A 13 -11.37 42.46 8.85
N GLY A 14 -12.69 42.54 8.75
CA GLY A 14 -13.51 41.62 7.95
C GLY A 14 -13.63 40.23 8.58
N THR A 15 -14.55 39.43 8.07
CA THR A 15 -14.62 37.99 8.38
C THR A 15 -13.50 37.22 7.67
N LYS A 16 -13.16 36.00 8.13
CA LYS A 16 -12.21 35.13 7.42
C LYS A 16 -12.67 34.91 5.97
N GLN A 17 -13.97 34.68 5.77
CA GLN A 17 -14.58 34.53 4.46
C GLN A 17 -14.39 35.77 3.57
N GLU A 18 -14.57 36.99 4.10
CA GLU A 18 -14.34 38.23 3.35
C GLU A 18 -12.86 38.39 2.96
N LYS A 19 -11.93 38.02 3.84
CA LYS A 19 -10.49 38.03 3.52
C LYS A 19 -10.14 37.02 2.44
N ASP A 20 -10.68 35.81 2.53
CA ASP A 20 -10.45 34.74 1.56
C ASP A 20 -11.04 35.13 0.19
N ILE A 21 -12.25 35.71 0.14
CA ILE A 21 -12.82 36.26 -1.11
C ILE A 21 -11.91 37.34 -1.69
N ASN A 22 -11.50 38.33 -0.88
CA ASN A 22 -10.64 39.42 -1.34
C ASN A 22 -9.27 38.94 -1.85
N LEU A 23 -8.80 37.77 -1.40
CA LEU A 23 -7.58 37.15 -1.89
C LEU A 23 -7.72 36.66 -3.34
N TYR A 24 -8.87 36.09 -3.70
CA TYR A 24 -9.12 35.52 -5.03
C TYR A 24 -9.77 36.48 -6.02
N MET A 25 -10.42 37.56 -5.56
CA MET A 25 -11.10 38.52 -6.43
C MET A 25 -10.21 39.11 -7.55
N PRO A 26 -8.94 39.48 -7.31
CA PRO A 26 -8.06 39.95 -8.38
C PRO A 26 -7.89 38.90 -9.50
N LEU A 27 -7.74 37.62 -9.14
CA LEU A 27 -7.65 36.53 -10.11
C LEU A 27 -8.97 36.32 -10.84
N VAL A 28 -10.13 36.52 -10.19
CA VAL A 28 -11.44 36.47 -10.84
C VAL A 28 -11.56 37.57 -11.90
N GLU A 29 -11.09 38.79 -11.61
CA GLU A 29 -11.05 39.88 -12.57
C GLU A 29 -10.16 39.55 -13.78
N GLU A 30 -9.00 38.92 -13.54
CA GLU A 30 -8.12 38.42 -14.61
C GLU A 30 -8.79 37.34 -15.46
N VAL A 31 -9.44 36.34 -14.83
CA VAL A 31 -10.22 35.30 -15.54
C VAL A 31 -11.29 35.95 -16.42
N ASN A 32 -12.03 36.91 -15.89
CA ASN A 32 -13.09 37.59 -16.64
C ASN A 32 -12.53 38.48 -17.77
N ALA A 33 -11.33 39.05 -17.59
CA ALA A 33 -10.63 39.77 -18.66
C ALA A 33 -10.20 38.85 -19.79
N PHE A 34 -9.63 37.67 -19.49
CA PHE A 34 -9.32 36.65 -20.50
C PHE A 34 -10.59 36.12 -21.17
N PHE A 35 -11.64 35.84 -20.40
CA PHE A 35 -12.92 35.36 -20.91
C PHE A 35 -13.49 36.29 -21.99
N GLY A 36 -13.45 37.61 -21.78
CA GLY A 36 -13.86 38.59 -22.80
C GLY A 36 -12.97 38.60 -24.05
N GLN A 37 -11.69 38.24 -23.95
CA GLN A 37 -10.79 38.13 -25.11
C GLN A 37 -11.05 36.86 -25.93
N LEU A 38 -11.51 35.78 -25.29
CA LEU A 38 -11.76 34.49 -25.93
C LEU A 38 -13.02 34.48 -26.81
N GLU A 39 -13.93 35.44 -26.65
CA GLU A 39 -15.17 35.53 -27.44
C GLU A 39 -14.89 35.59 -28.95
N GLY A 40 -13.78 36.21 -29.37
CA GLY A 40 -13.39 36.34 -30.77
C GLY A 40 -12.77 35.08 -31.39
N LEU A 41 -12.43 34.07 -30.60
CA LEU A 41 -11.78 32.85 -31.10
C LEU A 41 -12.77 31.90 -31.76
N THR A 42 -12.33 31.21 -32.81
CA THR A 42 -13.05 30.05 -33.35
C THR A 42 -13.04 28.87 -32.36
N ASN A 43 -13.92 27.89 -32.57
CA ASN A 43 -13.94 26.68 -31.73
C ASN A 43 -12.63 25.89 -31.82
N ASP A 44 -12.00 25.87 -33.00
CA ASP A 44 -10.70 25.23 -33.22
C ASP A 44 -9.58 25.95 -32.42
N GLU A 45 -9.57 27.29 -32.40
CA GLU A 45 -8.60 28.09 -31.64
C GLU A 45 -8.82 27.95 -30.13
N LEU A 46 -10.07 27.98 -29.66
CA LEU A 46 -10.40 27.84 -28.23
C LEU A 46 -9.87 26.52 -27.67
N ARG A 47 -10.22 25.39 -28.29
CA ARG A 47 -9.71 24.09 -27.82
C ARG A 47 -8.22 23.90 -28.10
N GLY A 48 -7.67 24.65 -29.06
CA GLY A 48 -6.24 24.74 -29.32
C GLY A 48 -5.43 25.27 -28.13
N LYS A 49 -6.04 26.06 -27.24
CA LYS A 49 -5.41 26.57 -26.01
C LYS A 49 -4.85 25.46 -25.12
N THR A 50 -5.49 24.29 -25.05
CA THR A 50 -4.95 23.14 -24.30
C THR A 50 -3.54 22.75 -24.77
N LYS A 51 -3.29 22.75 -26.08
CA LYS A 51 -1.97 22.41 -26.63
C LYS A 51 -0.94 23.50 -26.31
N GLU A 52 -1.36 24.76 -26.36
CA GLU A 52 -0.54 25.90 -25.97
C GLU A 52 -0.13 25.80 -24.48
N PHE A 53 -1.07 25.53 -23.58
CA PHE A 53 -0.79 25.38 -22.16
C PHE A 53 0.15 24.20 -21.87
N ARG A 54 -0.09 23.04 -22.50
CA ARG A 54 0.81 21.89 -22.37
C ARG A 54 2.22 22.21 -22.85
N ALA A 55 2.37 22.98 -23.93
CA ALA A 55 3.68 23.43 -24.40
C ALA A 55 4.37 24.38 -23.41
N ARG A 56 3.64 25.35 -22.83
CA ARG A 56 4.17 26.26 -21.80
C ARG A 56 4.63 25.52 -20.54
N ILE A 57 3.85 24.53 -20.08
CA ILE A 57 4.21 23.67 -18.94
C ILE A 57 5.49 22.88 -19.27
N ALA A 58 5.53 22.24 -20.44
CA ALA A 58 6.71 21.47 -20.86
C ALA A 58 7.97 22.33 -20.99
N GLU A 59 7.84 23.55 -21.53
CA GLU A 59 8.96 24.50 -21.62
C GLU A 59 9.45 24.94 -20.23
N HIS A 60 8.53 25.24 -19.31
CA HIS A 60 8.87 25.62 -17.94
C HIS A 60 9.59 24.50 -17.18
N LEU A 61 9.19 23.25 -17.38
CA LEU A 61 9.76 22.07 -16.71
C LEU A 61 11.00 21.49 -17.42
N ALA A 62 11.32 21.92 -18.64
CA ALA A 62 12.36 21.30 -19.46
C ALA A 62 13.74 21.25 -18.79
N GLY A 63 14.08 22.26 -17.98
CA GLY A 63 15.34 22.30 -17.24
C GLY A 63 15.43 21.17 -16.20
N ILE A 64 14.47 21.14 -15.27
CA ILE A 64 14.45 20.15 -14.19
C ILE A 64 14.16 18.73 -14.69
N ASP A 65 13.35 18.58 -15.75
CA ASP A 65 13.12 17.29 -16.40
C ASP A 65 14.42 16.71 -16.96
N LYS A 66 15.27 17.57 -17.52
CA LYS A 66 16.59 17.17 -18.01
C LYS A 66 17.52 16.76 -16.86
N ASP A 67 17.54 17.53 -15.77
CA ASP A 67 18.37 17.19 -14.60
C ASP A 67 17.96 15.84 -14.00
N ILE A 68 16.66 15.56 -13.92
CA ILE A 68 16.13 14.25 -13.49
C ILE A 68 16.56 13.13 -14.45
N GLU A 69 16.47 13.36 -15.77
CA GLU A 69 16.87 12.38 -16.78
C GLU A 69 18.37 12.07 -16.73
N ASP A 70 19.20 13.10 -16.55
CA ASP A 70 20.65 12.98 -16.48
C ASP A 70 21.08 12.20 -15.21
N ILE A 71 20.51 12.51 -14.04
CA ILE A 71 20.75 11.73 -12.80
C ILE A 71 20.25 10.30 -12.93
N HIS A 72 19.10 10.08 -13.58
CA HIS A 72 18.58 8.73 -13.77
C HIS A 72 19.51 7.86 -14.63
N LYS A 73 20.12 8.44 -15.67
CA LYS A 73 21.14 7.75 -16.49
C LYS A 73 22.39 7.44 -15.66
N GLU A 74 22.89 8.43 -14.92
CA GLU A 74 24.05 8.26 -14.04
C GLU A 74 23.81 7.13 -13.01
N ALA A 75 22.64 7.10 -12.37
CA ALA A 75 22.28 6.06 -11.41
C ALA A 75 22.19 4.66 -12.04
N ASN A 76 21.75 4.56 -13.31
CA ASN A 76 21.66 3.29 -14.01
C ASN A 76 23.03 2.73 -14.40
N ASP A 77 23.97 3.61 -14.78
CA ASP A 77 25.33 3.25 -15.18
C ASP A 77 26.27 3.03 -13.97
N GLU A 78 25.90 3.50 -12.78
CA GLU A 78 26.68 3.32 -11.55
C GLU A 78 26.63 1.86 -11.03
N GLU A 79 27.82 1.31 -10.75
CA GLU A 79 28.03 -0.05 -10.23
C GLU A 79 28.14 -0.06 -8.69
N ASP A 80 28.64 1.03 -8.09
CA ASP A 80 28.75 1.17 -6.64
C ASP A 80 27.36 1.40 -6.00
N LEU A 81 26.95 0.44 -5.18
CA LEU A 81 25.64 0.44 -4.52
C LEU A 81 25.40 1.69 -3.65
N HIS A 82 26.42 2.23 -2.99
CA HIS A 82 26.26 3.40 -2.13
C HIS A 82 26.09 4.68 -2.94
N GLN A 83 26.91 4.88 -3.97
CA GLN A 83 26.78 6.03 -4.87
C GLN A 83 25.45 5.99 -5.64
N LYS A 84 25.04 4.80 -6.07
CA LYS A 84 23.72 4.59 -6.69
C LYS A 84 22.57 4.97 -5.76
N GLU A 85 22.63 4.60 -4.48
CA GLU A 85 21.64 5.01 -3.49
C GLU A 85 21.59 6.53 -3.29
N GLU A 86 22.75 7.20 -3.28
CA GLU A 86 22.83 8.67 -3.18
C GLU A 86 22.19 9.36 -4.40
N LEU A 87 22.46 8.88 -5.61
CA LEU A 87 21.86 9.41 -6.84
C LEU A 87 20.33 9.24 -6.85
N PHE A 88 19.81 8.10 -6.40
CA PHE A 88 18.35 7.91 -6.28
C PHE A 88 17.73 8.89 -5.28
N ARG A 89 18.40 9.17 -4.15
CA ARG A 89 17.93 10.17 -3.17
C ARG A 89 17.96 11.59 -3.75
N GLU A 90 18.95 11.91 -4.58
CA GLU A 90 19.01 13.21 -5.26
C GLU A 90 17.90 13.35 -6.31
N MET A 91 17.68 12.31 -7.10
CA MET A 91 16.57 12.26 -8.06
C MET A 91 15.21 12.46 -7.39
N ASP A 92 14.99 11.88 -6.20
CA ASP A 92 13.74 12.08 -5.45
C ASP A 92 13.56 13.54 -5.01
N LYS A 93 14.63 14.23 -4.60
CA LYS A 93 14.58 15.68 -4.30
C LYS A 93 14.26 16.51 -5.54
N LEU A 94 14.89 16.22 -6.68
CA LEU A 94 14.56 16.92 -7.93
C LEU A 94 13.11 16.69 -8.34
N ARG A 95 12.54 15.52 -8.09
CA ARG A 95 11.11 15.27 -8.34
C ARG A 95 10.20 16.10 -7.46
N GLU A 96 10.56 16.33 -6.19
CA GLU A 96 9.84 17.26 -5.31
C GLU A 96 9.95 18.71 -5.79
N GLU A 97 11.15 19.13 -6.21
CA GLU A 97 11.39 20.46 -6.79
C GLU A 97 10.62 20.65 -8.10
N ARG A 98 10.52 19.61 -8.93
CA ARG A 98 9.71 19.61 -10.15
C ARG A 98 8.22 19.82 -9.85
N ASP A 99 7.71 19.18 -8.81
CA ASP A 99 6.32 19.35 -8.39
C ASP A 99 6.06 20.82 -7.96
N ASN A 100 7.02 21.50 -7.33
CA ASN A 100 6.94 22.93 -7.02
C ASN A 100 6.93 23.81 -8.28
N HIS A 101 7.83 23.58 -9.24
CA HIS A 101 7.85 24.30 -10.52
C HIS A 101 6.57 24.08 -11.32
N LEU A 102 6.00 22.88 -11.26
CA LEU A 102 4.70 22.60 -11.87
C LEU A 102 3.59 23.43 -11.21
N GLU A 103 3.57 23.55 -9.88
CA GLU A 103 2.61 24.41 -9.18
C GLU A 103 2.76 25.90 -9.57
N GLU A 104 4.00 26.39 -9.72
CA GLU A 104 4.28 27.76 -10.16
C GLU A 104 3.68 28.07 -11.53
N ILE A 105 3.95 27.23 -12.54
CA ILE A 105 3.43 27.44 -13.90
C ILE A 105 1.91 27.23 -13.96
N LEU A 106 1.35 26.29 -13.18
CA LEU A 106 -0.11 26.11 -13.10
C LEU A 106 -0.80 27.37 -12.54
N LYS A 107 -0.23 28.01 -11.52
CA LYS A 107 -0.75 29.29 -11.00
C LYS A 107 -0.64 30.42 -12.00
N GLU A 108 0.44 30.48 -12.78
CA GLU A 108 0.61 31.47 -13.83
C GLU A 108 -0.46 31.35 -14.92
N ILE A 109 -0.75 30.13 -15.39
CA ILE A 109 -1.75 29.91 -16.46
C ILE A 109 -3.19 29.87 -15.95
N LEU A 110 -3.41 29.79 -14.64
CA LEU A 110 -4.72 29.59 -14.02
C LEU A 110 -5.79 30.54 -14.55
N PRO A 111 -5.57 31.88 -14.62
CA PRO A 111 -6.63 32.79 -15.06
C PRO A 111 -7.10 32.52 -16.49
N GLU A 112 -6.15 32.26 -17.40
CA GLU A 112 -6.41 31.95 -18.80
C GLU A 112 -7.08 30.57 -18.95
N ALA A 113 -6.59 29.56 -18.22
CA ALA A 113 -7.13 28.21 -18.25
C ALA A 113 -8.58 28.15 -17.74
N PHE A 114 -8.89 28.86 -16.64
CA PHE A 114 -10.26 28.95 -16.12
C PHE A 114 -11.19 29.69 -17.10
N ALA A 115 -10.68 30.73 -17.76
CA ALA A 115 -11.42 31.43 -18.80
C ALA A 115 -11.77 30.53 -19.99
N VAL A 116 -10.84 29.65 -20.41
CA VAL A 116 -11.08 28.65 -21.48
C VAL A 116 -12.20 27.68 -21.12
N VAL A 117 -12.22 27.17 -19.88
CA VAL A 117 -13.30 26.29 -19.41
C VAL A 117 -14.64 27.02 -19.35
N LYS A 118 -14.64 28.25 -18.82
CA LYS A 118 -15.84 29.10 -18.72
C LYS A 118 -16.40 29.44 -20.11
N GLU A 119 -15.54 29.78 -21.08
CA GLU A 119 -15.93 30.05 -22.46
C GLU A 119 -16.43 28.79 -23.17
N THR A 120 -15.82 27.64 -22.93
CA THR A 120 -16.31 26.36 -23.45
C THR A 120 -17.71 26.06 -22.93
N ALA A 121 -17.94 26.23 -21.62
CA ALA A 121 -19.25 26.05 -21.01
C ALA A 121 -20.30 26.98 -21.63
N ARG A 122 -19.96 28.26 -21.86
CA ARG A 122 -20.86 29.21 -22.54
C ARG A 122 -21.20 28.78 -23.95
N ARG A 123 -20.22 28.34 -24.74
CA ARG A 123 -20.46 27.90 -26.13
C ARG A 123 -21.37 26.69 -26.21
N PHE A 124 -21.20 25.71 -25.32
CA PHE A 124 -22.10 24.56 -25.22
C PHE A 124 -23.51 24.99 -24.78
N GLN A 125 -23.64 25.96 -23.86
CA GLN A 125 -24.95 26.48 -23.46
C GLN A 125 -25.67 27.18 -24.62
N GLU A 126 -24.98 28.06 -25.34
CA GLU A 126 -25.60 28.93 -26.36
C GLU A 126 -25.85 28.22 -27.70
N ASN A 127 -25.12 27.14 -27.99
CA ASN A 127 -25.14 26.50 -29.30
C ASN A 127 -25.51 25.01 -29.19
N PRO A 128 -26.58 24.55 -29.86
CA PRO A 128 -26.94 23.13 -29.89
C PRO A 128 -25.85 22.21 -30.46
N VAL A 129 -25.06 22.75 -31.40
CA VAL A 129 -23.94 22.04 -32.04
C VAL A 129 -22.77 23.00 -32.23
N LEU A 130 -21.59 22.59 -31.80
CA LEU A 130 -20.31 23.23 -32.09
C LEU A 130 -19.60 22.47 -33.20
N GLU A 131 -19.22 23.18 -34.26
CA GLU A 131 -18.42 22.64 -35.35
C GLU A 131 -16.93 22.95 -35.14
N VAL A 132 -16.08 21.94 -35.34
CA VAL A 132 -14.61 22.04 -35.35
C VAL A 132 -14.02 21.20 -36.49
N THR A 133 -12.76 21.43 -36.81
CA THR A 133 -12.02 20.61 -37.77
C THR A 133 -11.72 19.23 -37.15
N ALA A 134 -12.10 18.14 -37.83
CA ALA A 134 -11.98 16.80 -37.26
C ALA A 134 -10.51 16.36 -37.14
N THR A 135 -10.10 16.05 -35.90
CA THR A 135 -8.80 15.46 -35.56
C THR A 135 -8.95 13.96 -35.27
N ASP A 136 -7.83 13.26 -35.08
CA ASP A 136 -7.86 11.84 -34.72
C ASP A 136 -8.46 11.61 -33.33
N HIS A 137 -8.31 12.57 -32.42
CA HIS A 137 -9.01 12.59 -31.14
C HIS A 137 -10.53 12.54 -31.34
N ASP A 138 -11.08 13.42 -32.17
CA ASP A 138 -12.52 13.45 -32.44
C ASP A 138 -13.01 12.15 -33.11
N ARG A 139 -12.22 11.61 -34.06
CA ARG A 139 -12.55 10.36 -34.75
C ARG A 139 -12.59 9.18 -33.78
N ASN A 140 -11.62 9.10 -32.86
CA ASN A 140 -11.56 8.05 -31.85
C ASN A 140 -12.74 8.16 -30.87
N LEU A 141 -13.08 9.37 -30.44
CA LEU A 141 -14.25 9.60 -29.58
C LEU A 141 -15.56 9.23 -30.27
N ALA A 142 -15.76 9.65 -31.52
CA ALA A 142 -16.96 9.31 -32.30
C ALA A 142 -17.08 7.81 -32.61
N ALA A 143 -15.97 7.07 -32.64
CA ALA A 143 -15.97 5.61 -32.78
C ALA A 143 -16.20 4.88 -31.44
N THR A 144 -16.11 5.57 -30.30
CA THR A 144 -16.27 4.96 -28.97
C THR A 144 -17.75 4.75 -28.65
N PRO A 145 -18.18 3.52 -28.33
CA PRO A 145 -19.57 3.25 -27.94
C PRO A 145 -20.00 4.11 -26.74
N GLY A 146 -21.19 4.70 -26.83
CA GLY A 146 -21.77 5.52 -25.77
C GLY A 146 -21.53 7.03 -25.87
N LYS A 147 -20.58 7.49 -26.70
CA LYS A 147 -20.28 8.92 -26.88
C LYS A 147 -21.18 9.58 -27.93
N SER A 148 -22.46 9.76 -27.59
CA SER A 148 -23.49 10.27 -28.51
C SER A 148 -23.42 11.78 -28.81
N TYR A 149 -22.58 12.51 -28.07
CA TYR A 149 -22.36 13.96 -28.20
C TYR A 149 -21.45 14.35 -29.37
N ILE A 150 -20.81 13.41 -30.06
CA ILE A 150 -19.89 13.75 -31.15
C ILE A 150 -20.19 12.93 -32.42
N GLY A 151 -20.14 13.60 -33.58
CA GLY A 151 -20.25 12.96 -34.90
C GLY A 151 -19.26 13.53 -35.90
N ILE A 152 -18.88 12.74 -36.90
CA ILE A 152 -17.96 13.15 -37.97
C ILE A 152 -18.73 13.27 -39.29
N GLU A 153 -18.70 14.45 -39.91
CA GLU A 153 -19.34 14.73 -41.20
C GLU A 153 -18.44 15.61 -42.06
N GLY A 154 -18.14 15.19 -43.30
CA GLY A 154 -17.43 16.04 -44.26
C GLY A 154 -16.04 16.55 -43.84
N GLY A 155 -15.34 15.85 -42.94
CA GLY A 155 -14.05 16.29 -42.38
C GLY A 155 -14.17 17.26 -41.19
N LYS A 156 -15.40 17.52 -40.72
CA LYS A 156 -15.71 18.27 -39.51
C LYS A 156 -16.15 17.32 -38.39
N ALA A 157 -15.91 17.74 -37.15
CA ALA A 157 -16.49 17.11 -35.98
C ALA A 157 -17.60 18.02 -35.42
N LEU A 158 -18.76 17.44 -35.19
CA LEU A 158 -19.97 18.09 -34.70
C LEU A 158 -20.20 17.67 -33.25
N TRP A 159 -20.00 18.60 -32.33
CA TRP A 159 -20.16 18.39 -30.89
C TRP A 159 -21.51 18.94 -30.43
N LYS A 160 -22.36 18.06 -29.91
CA LYS A 160 -23.71 18.42 -29.44
C LYS A 160 -23.64 18.91 -28.01
N ASN A 161 -24.53 19.84 -27.66
CA ASN A 161 -24.72 20.26 -26.28
C ASN A 161 -25.63 19.35 -25.45
N GLN A 162 -26.10 18.25 -26.03
CA GLN A 162 -26.99 17.29 -25.38
C GLN A 162 -26.46 15.86 -25.53
N TRP A 163 -26.47 15.10 -24.44
CA TRP A 163 -26.05 13.69 -24.40
C TRP A 163 -26.71 12.91 -23.27
N VAL A 164 -26.44 11.61 -23.21
CA VAL A 164 -26.88 10.74 -22.13
C VAL A 164 -25.79 10.69 -21.06
N ALA A 165 -26.14 10.99 -19.81
CA ALA A 165 -25.29 10.77 -18.64
C ALA A 165 -26.07 10.01 -17.56
N ALA A 166 -25.47 8.93 -17.04
CA ALA A 166 -26.08 7.99 -16.12
C ALA A 166 -27.48 7.51 -16.53
N GLY A 167 -27.70 7.34 -17.84
CA GLY A 167 -28.95 6.88 -18.44
C GLY A 167 -30.03 7.95 -18.63
N GLY A 168 -29.77 9.22 -18.29
CA GLY A 168 -30.68 10.34 -18.53
C GLY A 168 -30.16 11.29 -19.61
N ASP A 169 -31.07 11.83 -20.44
CA ASP A 169 -30.73 12.91 -21.38
C ASP A 169 -30.48 14.21 -20.62
N ILE A 170 -29.31 14.80 -20.86
CA ILE A 170 -28.89 16.07 -20.28
C ILE A 170 -28.57 17.06 -21.39
N THR A 171 -29.04 18.30 -21.25
CA THR A 171 -28.64 19.43 -22.09
C THR A 171 -27.75 20.33 -21.25
N TRP A 172 -26.58 20.69 -21.78
CA TRP A 172 -25.69 21.63 -21.11
C TRP A 172 -26.31 23.03 -21.13
N ASP A 173 -26.60 23.57 -19.95
CA ASP A 173 -27.23 24.88 -19.77
C ASP A 173 -26.59 25.65 -18.60
N MET A 174 -25.25 25.67 -18.55
CA MET A 174 -24.51 26.23 -17.41
C MET A 174 -23.29 27.03 -17.86
N VAL A 175 -23.02 28.11 -17.14
CA VAL A 175 -21.80 28.93 -17.21
C VAL A 175 -21.35 29.26 -15.79
N HIS A 176 -20.04 29.24 -15.55
CA HIS A 176 -19.49 29.49 -14.22
C HIS A 176 -19.74 30.93 -13.74
N TYR A 177 -20.27 31.06 -12.53
CA TYR A 177 -20.34 32.32 -11.78
C TYR A 177 -18.99 32.66 -11.13
N ASP A 178 -18.79 33.92 -10.78
CA ASP A 178 -17.54 34.39 -10.13
C ASP A 178 -17.26 33.66 -8.81
N VAL A 179 -18.29 33.36 -8.01
CA VAL A 179 -18.14 32.57 -6.78
C VAL A 179 -17.68 31.14 -7.04
N GLN A 180 -18.03 30.57 -8.20
CA GLN A 180 -17.58 29.25 -8.61
C GLN A 180 -16.12 29.27 -9.09
N LEU A 181 -15.68 30.38 -9.71
CA LEU A 181 -14.26 30.60 -10.03
C LEU A 181 -13.40 30.62 -8.75
N ILE A 182 -13.87 31.31 -7.71
CA ILE A 182 -13.23 31.30 -6.38
C ILE A 182 -13.17 29.86 -5.83
N GLY A 183 -14.28 29.12 -5.88
CA GLY A 183 -14.33 27.73 -5.45
C GLY A 183 -13.29 26.86 -6.16
N GLY A 184 -13.13 27.03 -7.48
CA GLY A 184 -12.11 26.33 -8.26
C GLY A 184 -10.68 26.68 -7.85
N MET A 185 -10.40 27.96 -7.56
CA MET A 185 -9.09 28.42 -7.08
C MET A 185 -8.77 27.85 -5.69
N VAL A 186 -9.76 27.83 -4.79
CA VAL A 186 -9.62 27.24 -3.45
C VAL A 186 -9.28 25.75 -3.53
N LEU A 187 -9.93 25.01 -4.43
CA LEU A 187 -9.63 23.60 -4.66
C LEU A 187 -8.21 23.40 -5.22
N HIS A 188 -7.80 24.21 -6.21
CA HIS A 188 -6.45 24.15 -6.78
C HIS A 188 -5.37 24.40 -5.71
N ASP A 189 -5.62 25.32 -4.78
CA ASP A 189 -4.76 25.60 -3.62
C ASP A 189 -4.69 24.45 -2.58
N GLY A 190 -5.35 23.32 -2.82
CA GLY A 190 -5.38 22.17 -1.90
C GLY A 190 -6.24 22.42 -0.65
N LYS A 191 -7.22 23.32 -0.71
CA LYS A 191 -8.11 23.68 0.41
C LYS A 191 -9.52 23.13 0.19
N VAL A 192 -10.30 23.11 1.26
CA VAL A 192 -11.73 22.75 1.21
C VAL A 192 -12.56 23.97 0.81
N ALA A 193 -13.27 23.87 -0.32
CA ALA A 193 -14.25 24.86 -0.74
C ALA A 193 -15.65 24.50 -0.18
N GLU A 194 -16.09 25.22 0.86
CA GLU A 194 -17.43 25.06 1.43
C GLU A 194 -18.47 25.74 0.53
N MET A 195 -19.33 24.93 -0.09
CA MET A 195 -20.39 25.39 -1.00
C MET A 195 -21.73 24.77 -0.59
N ALA A 196 -22.79 25.57 -0.59
CA ALA A 196 -24.13 25.07 -0.31
C ALA A 196 -24.59 24.09 -1.42
N THR A 197 -25.47 23.16 -1.06
CA THR A 197 -26.10 22.26 -2.03
C THR A 197 -26.84 23.07 -3.10
N GLY A 198 -26.57 22.76 -4.37
CA GLY A 198 -27.15 23.48 -5.51
C GLY A 198 -26.25 24.59 -6.10
N GLU A 199 -25.15 24.95 -5.44
CA GLU A 199 -24.18 25.93 -5.96
C GLU A 199 -23.29 25.39 -7.10
N GLY A 200 -23.53 24.15 -7.56
CA GLY A 200 -22.84 23.57 -8.71
C GLY A 200 -21.45 22.99 -8.41
N LYS A 201 -21.27 22.25 -7.30
CA LYS A 201 -19.98 21.61 -6.92
C LYS A 201 -19.31 20.86 -8.08
N THR A 202 -20.05 20.02 -8.81
CA THR A 202 -19.52 19.27 -9.95
C THR A 202 -19.06 20.19 -11.09
N LEU A 203 -19.78 21.29 -11.35
CA LEU A 203 -19.38 22.29 -12.33
C LEU A 203 -18.11 23.04 -11.87
N VAL A 204 -18.00 23.37 -10.58
CA VAL A 204 -16.80 24.00 -10.02
C VAL A 204 -15.58 23.12 -10.18
N ALA A 205 -15.72 21.81 -9.95
CA ALA A 205 -14.63 20.85 -10.08
C ALA A 205 -14.02 20.80 -11.49
N THR A 206 -14.74 21.22 -12.55
CA THR A 206 -14.19 21.23 -13.92
C THR A 206 -13.03 22.20 -14.08
N LEU A 207 -13.00 23.29 -13.30
CA LEU A 207 -11.96 24.31 -13.39
C LEU A 207 -10.58 23.77 -12.92
N PRO A 208 -10.42 23.31 -11.65
CA PRO A 208 -9.17 22.73 -11.18
C PRO A 208 -8.87 21.37 -11.83
N ALA A 209 -9.89 20.59 -12.22
CA ALA A 209 -9.65 19.34 -12.95
C ALA A 209 -9.00 19.59 -14.32
N TYR A 210 -9.49 20.58 -15.07
CA TYR A 210 -8.87 20.98 -16.33
C TYR A 210 -7.45 21.48 -16.10
N LEU A 211 -7.26 22.46 -15.20
CA LEU A 211 -5.96 23.06 -14.93
C LEU A 211 -4.91 22.00 -14.54
N ASN A 212 -5.19 21.19 -13.52
CA ASN A 212 -4.25 20.16 -13.07
C ASN A 212 -4.11 19.02 -14.10
N GLY A 213 -5.15 18.72 -14.87
CA GLY A 213 -5.13 17.74 -15.97
C GLY A 213 -4.21 18.16 -17.13
N LEU A 214 -3.91 19.45 -17.29
CA LEU A 214 -2.93 19.92 -18.27
C LEU A 214 -1.51 19.38 -18.01
N SER A 215 -1.18 19.02 -16.77
CA SER A 215 0.12 18.46 -16.39
C SER A 215 0.39 17.04 -16.92
N GLY A 216 -0.67 16.30 -17.28
CA GLY A 216 -0.59 14.88 -17.63
C GLY A 216 -0.21 13.95 -16.46
N GLN A 217 -0.09 14.47 -15.22
CA GLN A 217 0.27 13.69 -14.04
C GLN A 217 -0.93 13.01 -13.38
N GLY A 218 -2.14 13.46 -13.70
CA GLY A 218 -3.38 12.86 -13.28
C GLY A 218 -4.14 13.57 -12.18
N VAL A 219 -5.46 13.58 -12.33
CA VAL A 219 -6.39 14.12 -11.35
C VAL A 219 -7.38 13.04 -10.93
N HIS A 220 -7.38 12.68 -9.65
CA HIS A 220 -8.39 11.78 -9.09
C HIS A 220 -9.56 12.58 -8.53
N ILE A 221 -10.77 12.33 -9.02
CA ILE A 221 -12.00 12.92 -8.48
C ILE A 221 -12.75 11.83 -7.72
N VAL A 222 -12.75 11.97 -6.40
CA VAL A 222 -13.31 11.01 -5.46
C VAL A 222 -14.74 11.41 -5.12
N THR A 223 -15.67 10.48 -5.29
CA THR A 223 -17.09 10.64 -4.91
C THR A 223 -17.50 9.56 -3.91
N VAL A 224 -18.69 9.70 -3.33
CA VAL A 224 -19.19 8.80 -2.27
C VAL A 224 -19.79 7.49 -2.78
N ASN A 225 -20.13 7.37 -4.07
CA ASN A 225 -20.64 6.12 -4.64
C ASN A 225 -20.41 6.03 -6.16
N ASP A 226 -20.47 4.81 -6.68
CA ASP A 226 -20.20 4.47 -8.08
C ASP A 226 -21.15 5.17 -9.07
N TYR A 227 -22.42 5.32 -8.70
CA TYR A 227 -23.40 6.05 -9.50
C TYR A 227 -23.01 7.52 -9.68
N LEU A 228 -22.64 8.22 -8.61
CA LEU A 228 -22.21 9.62 -8.67
C LEU A 228 -20.90 9.76 -9.45
N ALA A 229 -19.92 8.87 -9.24
CA ALA A 229 -18.67 8.86 -9.99
C ALA A 229 -18.92 8.78 -11.50
N ARG A 230 -19.77 7.82 -11.92
CA ARG A 230 -20.11 7.62 -13.34
C ARG A 230 -20.95 8.77 -13.90
N ARG A 231 -21.97 9.21 -13.16
CA ARG A 231 -22.84 10.32 -13.56
C ARG A 231 -22.03 11.59 -13.80
N ASP A 232 -21.17 11.96 -12.86
CA ASP A 232 -20.43 13.22 -12.94
C ASP A 232 -19.39 13.15 -14.05
N GLN A 233 -18.68 12.02 -14.17
CA GLN A 233 -17.77 11.79 -15.27
C GLN A 233 -18.46 11.92 -16.64
N GLU A 234 -19.60 11.26 -16.83
CA GLU A 234 -20.36 11.30 -18.09
C GLU A 234 -21.00 12.67 -18.34
N TRP A 235 -21.35 13.38 -17.27
CA TRP A 235 -21.94 14.71 -17.35
C TRP A 235 -20.92 15.75 -17.80
N VAL A 236 -19.78 15.90 -17.12
CA VAL A 236 -18.81 16.96 -17.49
C VAL A 236 -17.76 16.48 -18.50
N GLY A 237 -17.70 15.18 -18.77
CA GLY A 237 -16.74 14.56 -19.68
C GLY A 237 -16.62 15.23 -21.05
N PRO A 238 -17.72 15.55 -21.75
CA PRO A 238 -17.65 16.19 -23.07
C PRO A 238 -16.96 17.56 -23.07
N ILE A 239 -16.98 18.29 -21.95
CA ILE A 239 -16.26 19.57 -21.83
C ILE A 239 -14.75 19.34 -21.84
N PHE A 240 -14.27 18.36 -21.05
CA PHE A 240 -12.85 17.99 -21.02
C PHE A 240 -12.38 17.44 -22.37
N GLU A 241 -13.18 16.56 -22.95
CA GLU A 241 -12.85 15.91 -24.22
C GLU A 241 -12.85 16.88 -25.38
N PHE A 242 -13.78 17.85 -25.41
CA PHE A 242 -13.75 18.93 -26.39
C PHE A 242 -12.43 19.70 -26.32
N LEU A 243 -11.92 19.92 -25.10
CA LEU A 243 -10.65 20.56 -24.79
C LEU A 243 -9.44 19.60 -24.84
N PHE A 244 -9.53 18.44 -25.50
CA PHE A 244 -8.44 17.47 -25.68
C PHE A 244 -7.90 16.80 -24.39
N LEU A 245 -8.61 16.88 -23.28
CA LEU A 245 -8.31 16.05 -22.11
C LEU A 245 -8.99 14.69 -22.24
N THR A 246 -8.37 13.68 -21.65
CA THR A 246 -8.91 12.33 -21.50
C THR A 246 -9.52 12.18 -20.11
N VAL A 247 -10.67 11.53 -20.03
CA VAL A 247 -11.41 11.37 -18.77
C VAL A 247 -12.16 10.05 -18.74
N ASP A 248 -12.09 9.34 -17.62
CA ASP A 248 -12.86 8.11 -17.41
C ASP A 248 -13.14 7.82 -15.93
N CYS A 249 -13.87 6.74 -15.65
CA CYS A 249 -14.27 6.33 -14.31
C CYS A 249 -13.88 4.87 -14.01
N ILE A 250 -13.09 4.64 -12.96
CA ILE A 250 -12.58 3.31 -12.60
C ILE A 250 -13.69 2.35 -12.15
N ASP A 251 -14.78 2.86 -11.57
CA ASP A 251 -15.91 2.05 -11.13
C ASP A 251 -16.62 1.35 -12.29
N LYS A 252 -16.40 1.75 -13.56
CA LYS A 252 -16.93 1.05 -14.73
C LYS A 252 -16.25 -0.30 -15.01
N TYR A 253 -15.07 -0.52 -14.43
CA TYR A 253 -14.18 -1.61 -14.83
C TYR A 253 -13.86 -2.56 -13.69
N LYS A 254 -13.65 -3.81 -14.05
CA LYS A 254 -13.20 -4.84 -13.10
C LYS A 254 -11.84 -4.44 -12.51
N PRO A 255 -11.61 -4.65 -11.20
CA PRO A 255 -10.28 -4.50 -10.59
C PRO A 255 -9.17 -5.18 -11.40
N HIS A 256 -8.02 -4.51 -11.55
CA HIS A 256 -6.85 -4.98 -12.32
C HIS A 256 -7.11 -5.39 -13.78
N SER A 257 -8.17 -4.88 -14.41
CA SER A 257 -8.36 -5.05 -15.85
C SER A 257 -7.52 -4.05 -16.66
N LYS A 258 -7.31 -4.33 -17.95
CA LYS A 258 -6.60 -3.41 -18.85
C LYS A 258 -7.32 -2.08 -18.99
N GLU A 259 -8.65 -2.11 -19.04
CA GLU A 259 -9.50 -0.93 -19.11
C GLU A 259 -9.37 -0.07 -17.86
N ARG A 260 -9.21 -0.70 -16.68
CA ARG A 260 -8.97 0.02 -15.43
C ARG A 260 -7.62 0.74 -15.42
N LYS A 261 -6.57 0.12 -15.96
CA LYS A 261 -5.27 0.78 -16.17
C LYS A 261 -5.40 1.98 -17.11
N LEU A 262 -6.08 1.81 -18.25
CA LEU A 262 -6.35 2.91 -19.18
C LEU A 262 -7.16 4.06 -18.55
N ALA A 263 -8.09 3.76 -17.62
CA ALA A 263 -8.83 4.77 -16.89
C ALA A 263 -7.94 5.59 -15.94
N TYR A 264 -6.91 4.99 -15.33
CA TYR A 264 -5.90 5.70 -14.56
C TYR A 264 -4.91 6.49 -15.44
N ASP A 265 -4.67 6.04 -16.67
CA ASP A 265 -3.82 6.74 -17.65
C ASP A 265 -4.48 8.01 -18.23
N CYS A 266 -5.80 8.17 -18.05
CA CYS A 266 -6.51 9.40 -18.46
C CYS A 266 -6.03 10.62 -17.68
N ASP A 267 -6.12 11.82 -18.25
CA ASP A 267 -5.76 13.07 -17.55
C ASP A 267 -6.58 13.27 -16.26
N ILE A 268 -7.85 12.84 -16.29
CA ILE A 268 -8.79 12.90 -15.16
C ILE A 268 -9.44 11.53 -14.95
N THR A 269 -9.44 11.06 -13.71
CA THR A 269 -10.00 9.76 -13.32
C THR A 269 -11.03 9.96 -12.20
N TYR A 270 -12.28 9.62 -12.46
CA TYR A 270 -13.34 9.59 -11.46
C TYR A 270 -13.37 8.23 -10.76
N GLY A 271 -13.69 8.22 -9.47
CA GLY A 271 -14.00 6.98 -8.77
C GLY A 271 -14.47 7.17 -7.34
N THR A 272 -14.69 6.06 -6.65
CA THR A 272 -14.99 6.05 -5.21
C THR A 272 -13.73 5.93 -4.36
N ASN A 273 -13.79 6.41 -3.12
CA ASN A 273 -12.70 6.28 -2.13
C ASN A 273 -12.27 4.81 -1.96
N ASN A 274 -13.25 3.90 -1.89
CA ASN A 274 -13.01 2.46 -1.78
C ASN A 274 -12.24 1.91 -2.99
N GLU A 275 -12.66 2.25 -4.21
CA GLU A 275 -12.01 1.71 -5.41
C GLU A 275 -10.57 2.23 -5.58
N PHE A 276 -10.31 3.51 -5.31
CA PHE A 276 -8.95 4.06 -5.30
C PHE A 276 -8.09 3.39 -4.21
N GLY A 277 -8.61 3.25 -2.99
CA GLY A 277 -7.85 2.67 -1.88
C GLY A 277 -7.58 1.17 -2.06
N PHE A 278 -8.54 0.40 -2.58
CA PHE A 278 -8.33 -1.03 -2.84
C PHE A 278 -7.40 -1.28 -4.02
N ASP A 279 -7.40 -0.45 -5.06
CA ASP A 279 -6.38 -0.55 -6.11
C ASP A 279 -4.99 -0.26 -5.58
N TYR A 280 -4.83 0.74 -4.71
CA TYR A 280 -3.56 0.97 -4.05
C TYR A 280 -3.09 -0.26 -3.27
N LEU A 281 -3.97 -0.86 -2.46
CA LEU A 281 -3.62 -2.07 -1.70
C LEU A 281 -3.26 -3.25 -2.62
N ARG A 282 -4.02 -3.46 -3.70
CA ARG A 282 -3.75 -4.54 -4.67
C ARG A 282 -2.47 -4.28 -5.47
N ASP A 283 -2.17 -3.04 -5.85
CA ASP A 283 -0.91 -2.64 -6.50
C ASP A 283 0.32 -2.91 -5.63
N ASN A 284 0.17 -2.94 -4.29
CA ASN A 284 1.24 -3.33 -3.37
C ASN A 284 1.33 -4.86 -3.13
N MET A 285 0.45 -5.64 -3.78
CA MET A 285 0.42 -7.11 -3.72
C MET A 285 0.76 -7.77 -5.05
N VAL A 286 0.98 -7.00 -6.12
CA VAL A 286 1.34 -7.53 -7.45
C VAL A 286 2.74 -8.13 -7.46
N ARG A 287 2.99 -9.05 -8.39
CA ARG A 287 4.31 -9.71 -8.52
C ARG A 287 5.27 -8.96 -9.44
N SER A 288 4.74 -8.11 -10.31
CA SER A 288 5.50 -7.34 -11.29
C SER A 288 4.97 -5.92 -11.41
N THR A 289 5.82 -4.98 -11.80
CA THR A 289 5.46 -3.56 -11.95
C THR A 289 4.42 -3.33 -13.06
N ASP A 290 4.39 -4.19 -14.08
CA ASP A 290 3.49 -4.08 -15.22
C ASP A 290 2.02 -4.37 -14.85
N GLU A 291 1.80 -5.13 -13.77
CA GLU A 291 0.48 -5.46 -13.24
C GLU A 291 -0.17 -4.32 -12.45
N ARG A 292 0.59 -3.26 -12.12
CA ARG A 292 0.06 -2.09 -11.43
C ARG A 292 -0.93 -1.34 -12.32
N VAL A 293 -2.01 -0.88 -11.71
CA VAL A 293 -3.02 -0.04 -12.39
C VAL A 293 -2.88 1.43 -12.06
N GLN A 294 -2.42 1.81 -10.87
CA GLN A 294 -2.24 3.21 -10.50
C GLN A 294 -0.88 3.74 -10.91
N ARG A 295 -0.85 5.05 -11.21
CA ARG A 295 0.37 5.87 -11.28
C ARG A 295 0.62 6.60 -9.95
N LYS A 296 1.67 7.44 -9.91
CA LYS A 296 1.96 8.31 -8.76
C LYS A 296 0.74 9.16 -8.42
N HIS A 297 0.38 9.26 -7.14
CA HIS A 297 -0.72 10.10 -6.68
C HIS A 297 -0.30 11.57 -6.74
N HIS A 298 -0.84 12.31 -7.71
CA HIS A 298 -0.46 13.70 -7.95
C HIS A 298 -1.45 14.70 -7.34
N TYR A 299 -2.72 14.64 -7.75
CA TYR A 299 -3.76 15.54 -7.25
C TYR A 299 -5.09 14.80 -7.08
N ALA A 300 -5.76 15.02 -5.94
CA ALA A 300 -7.05 14.41 -5.64
C ALA A 300 -8.04 15.45 -5.13
N MET A 301 -9.24 15.48 -5.70
CA MET A 301 -10.38 16.26 -5.22
C MET A 301 -11.40 15.31 -4.62
N VAL A 302 -11.83 15.58 -3.40
CA VAL A 302 -12.78 14.74 -2.66
C VAL A 302 -14.11 15.48 -2.54
N ASP A 303 -15.13 14.99 -3.24
CA ASP A 303 -16.50 15.43 -3.04
C ASP A 303 -17.07 14.83 -1.75
N GLU A 304 -17.93 15.60 -1.08
CA GLU A 304 -18.45 15.28 0.26
C GLU A 304 -17.33 14.87 1.25
N VAL A 305 -16.33 15.75 1.37
CA VAL A 305 -15.08 15.53 2.12
C VAL A 305 -15.28 15.12 3.58
N ASP A 306 -16.36 15.58 4.21
CA ASP A 306 -16.74 15.19 5.58
C ASP A 306 -17.13 13.72 5.65
N SER A 307 -17.94 13.25 4.71
CA SER A 307 -18.35 11.86 4.61
C SER A 307 -17.14 10.94 4.39
N VAL A 308 -16.24 11.32 3.47
CA VAL A 308 -15.10 10.49 3.08
C VAL A 308 -13.95 10.54 4.10
N LEU A 309 -13.50 11.74 4.50
CA LEU A 309 -12.28 11.89 5.32
C LEU A 309 -12.55 11.91 6.83
N ILE A 310 -13.81 11.99 7.27
CA ILE A 310 -14.17 11.94 8.70
C ILE A 310 -14.99 10.68 9.00
N ASP A 311 -16.10 10.48 8.30
CA ASP A 311 -17.02 9.39 8.65
C ASP A 311 -16.50 8.01 8.21
N ASP A 312 -16.12 7.87 6.94
CA ASP A 312 -15.64 6.61 6.36
C ASP A 312 -14.22 6.26 6.84
N ALA A 313 -13.38 7.27 7.11
CA ALA A 313 -12.01 7.09 7.59
C ALA A 313 -11.89 6.34 8.94
N ARG A 314 -13.01 6.11 9.63
CA ARG A 314 -13.07 5.28 10.86
C ARG A 314 -12.88 3.79 10.59
N THR A 315 -13.13 3.33 9.36
CA THR A 315 -13.03 1.92 9.00
C THR A 315 -11.85 1.71 8.04
N PRO A 316 -10.86 0.88 8.38
CA PRO A 316 -9.75 0.61 7.48
C PRO A 316 -10.21 -0.21 6.27
N LEU A 317 -9.57 0.02 5.13
CA LEU A 317 -9.72 -0.83 3.95
C LEU A 317 -8.91 -2.11 4.14
N ILE A 318 -9.56 -3.27 4.03
CA ILE A 318 -8.95 -4.58 4.28
C ILE A 318 -9.20 -5.50 3.09
N ILE A 319 -8.13 -6.02 2.48
CA ILE A 319 -8.21 -7.15 1.55
C ILE A 319 -8.14 -8.44 2.37
N SER A 320 -9.21 -9.23 2.34
CA SER A 320 -9.24 -10.57 2.92
C SER A 320 -9.36 -11.63 1.83
N GLY A 321 -8.55 -12.68 1.90
CA GLY A 321 -8.67 -13.87 1.05
C GLY A 321 -9.26 -15.05 1.81
N PRO A 322 -9.89 -16.02 1.13
CA PRO A 322 -10.25 -17.28 1.75
C PRO A 322 -8.98 -18.00 2.21
N VAL A 323 -8.88 -18.28 3.51
CA VAL A 323 -7.89 -19.26 4.01
C VAL A 323 -8.33 -20.61 3.49
N SER A 324 -7.42 -21.39 2.91
CA SER A 324 -7.73 -22.76 2.45
C SER A 324 -8.11 -23.63 3.65
N GLN A 325 -9.39 -23.60 4.04
CA GLN A 325 -9.96 -24.45 5.09
C GLN A 325 -9.74 -25.91 4.69
N GLY A 326 -9.01 -26.64 5.53
CA GLY A 326 -8.73 -28.07 5.38
C GLY A 326 -7.26 -28.42 5.13
N SER A 327 -6.50 -27.64 4.35
CA SER A 327 -5.11 -28.04 4.03
C SER A 327 -4.11 -27.69 5.14
N GLU A 328 -4.27 -26.56 5.81
CA GLU A 328 -3.41 -26.16 6.93
C GLU A 328 -3.67 -26.98 8.19
N ASP A 329 -4.95 -27.20 8.55
CA ASP A 329 -5.31 -28.03 9.71
C ASP A 329 -4.79 -29.47 9.54
N GLN A 330 -4.85 -29.99 8.31
CA GLN A 330 -4.35 -31.32 8.00
C GLN A 330 -2.82 -31.40 8.08
N GLU A 331 -2.09 -30.36 7.64
CA GLU A 331 -0.64 -30.29 7.78
C GLU A 331 -0.20 -30.33 9.25
N TYR A 332 -0.87 -29.58 10.14
CA TYR A 332 -0.58 -29.64 11.58
C TYR A 332 -0.81 -31.03 12.18
N ILE A 333 -1.87 -31.72 11.75
CA ILE A 333 -2.19 -33.08 12.20
C ILE A 333 -1.13 -34.08 11.70
N GLU A 334 -0.68 -33.94 10.45
CA GLU A 334 0.34 -34.80 9.83
C GLU A 334 1.72 -34.63 10.49
N LEU A 335 2.10 -33.40 10.86
CA LEU A 335 3.40 -33.10 11.48
C LEU A 335 3.44 -33.37 12.99
N ARG A 336 2.29 -33.46 13.66
CA ARG A 336 2.20 -33.66 15.12
C ARG A 336 3.04 -34.83 15.64
N PRO A 337 3.00 -36.05 15.06
CA PRO A 337 3.77 -37.18 15.57
C PRO A 337 5.28 -36.94 15.57
N ASP A 338 5.78 -36.19 14.60
CA ASP A 338 7.21 -35.91 14.47
C ASP A 338 7.66 -34.84 15.49
N VAL A 339 6.83 -33.82 15.71
CA VAL A 339 7.06 -32.84 16.79
C VAL A 339 7.01 -33.52 18.17
N GLU A 340 6.08 -34.45 18.40
CA GLU A 340 6.02 -35.21 19.65
C GLU A 340 7.31 -36.03 19.89
N LYS A 341 7.85 -36.67 18.85
CA LYS A 341 9.15 -37.38 18.95
C LYS A 341 10.27 -36.40 19.31
N LEU A 342 10.35 -35.27 18.63
CA LEU A 342 11.37 -34.25 18.84
C LEU A 342 11.32 -33.70 20.28
N ILE A 343 10.13 -33.37 20.78
CA ILE A 343 9.89 -32.93 22.17
C ILE A 343 10.38 -34.00 23.16
N ASN A 344 10.12 -35.27 22.89
CA ASN A 344 10.52 -36.36 23.78
C ASN A 344 12.04 -36.55 23.83
N VAL A 345 12.74 -36.43 22.69
CA VAL A 345 14.22 -36.51 22.66
C VAL A 345 14.85 -35.28 23.32
N GLN A 346 14.34 -34.08 23.04
CA GLN A 346 14.79 -32.86 23.72
C GLN A 346 14.59 -32.95 25.23
N ARG A 347 13.47 -33.52 25.71
CA ARG A 347 13.22 -33.71 27.15
C ARG A 347 14.24 -34.63 27.81
N LYS A 348 14.67 -35.69 27.12
CA LYS A 348 15.74 -36.58 27.62
C LYS A 348 17.04 -35.80 27.74
N LEU A 349 17.42 -35.08 26.70
CA LEU A 349 18.62 -34.24 26.67
C LEU A 349 18.60 -33.17 27.79
N ALA A 350 17.48 -32.48 27.98
CA ALA A 350 17.30 -31.50 29.05
C ALA A 350 17.48 -32.14 30.45
N THR A 351 17.01 -33.38 30.62
CA THR A 351 17.15 -34.12 31.88
C THR A 351 18.60 -34.53 32.13
N GLU A 352 19.32 -34.92 31.09
CA GLU A 352 20.76 -35.25 31.14
C GLU A 352 21.59 -34.02 31.52
N TYR A 353 21.36 -32.88 30.85
CA TYR A 353 22.04 -31.62 31.19
C TYR A 353 21.71 -31.13 32.59
N LEU A 354 20.45 -31.27 33.04
CA LEU A 354 20.07 -30.93 34.41
C LEU A 354 20.77 -31.83 35.45
N ALA A 355 20.88 -33.13 35.18
CA ALA A 355 21.57 -34.06 36.07
C ALA A 355 23.07 -33.73 36.17
N GLU A 356 23.69 -33.41 35.04
CA GLU A 356 25.10 -33.02 34.99
C GLU A 356 25.34 -31.67 35.68
N ALA A 357 24.49 -30.67 35.43
CA ALA A 357 24.55 -29.38 36.13
C ALA A 357 24.46 -29.55 37.65
N ARG A 358 23.56 -30.42 38.14
CA ARG A 358 23.44 -30.72 39.59
C ARG A 358 24.69 -31.39 40.15
N ARG A 359 25.31 -32.31 39.39
CA ARG A 359 26.54 -33.00 39.79
C ARG A 359 27.71 -32.00 39.90
N LEU A 360 27.96 -31.25 38.84
CA LEU A 360 29.04 -30.27 38.73
C LEU A 360 28.90 -29.14 39.78
N PHE A 361 27.68 -28.63 39.98
CA PHE A 361 27.42 -27.60 40.98
C PHE A 361 27.74 -28.09 42.40
N LYS A 362 27.36 -29.34 42.72
CA LYS A 362 27.66 -29.96 44.02
C LYS A 362 29.16 -30.21 44.23
N GLU A 363 29.88 -30.51 43.16
CA GLU A 363 31.34 -30.68 43.15
C GLU A 363 32.12 -29.36 43.20
N GLY A 364 31.43 -28.22 43.14
CA GLY A 364 32.04 -26.88 43.13
C GLY A 364 32.69 -26.52 41.79
N GLN A 365 32.41 -27.28 40.73
CA GLN A 365 32.85 -26.99 39.35
C GLN A 365 31.91 -25.96 38.70
N THR A 366 31.81 -24.80 39.34
CA THR A 366 31.04 -23.64 38.87
C THR A 366 31.82 -22.90 37.80
N GLY A 367 31.15 -22.46 36.74
CA GLY A 367 31.76 -21.86 35.57
C GLY A 367 30.89 -22.03 34.33
N TYR A 368 31.34 -21.51 33.20
CA TYR A 368 30.57 -21.42 31.95
C TYR A 368 31.22 -22.18 30.79
N GLN A 369 32.38 -22.79 30.96
CA GLN A 369 33.04 -23.59 29.92
C GLN A 369 32.40 -24.97 29.76
N GLU A 370 32.75 -25.66 28.68
CA GLU A 370 32.32 -27.04 28.45
C GLU A 370 32.76 -27.94 29.62
N GLY A 371 31.83 -28.70 30.19
CA GLY A 371 32.08 -29.51 31.39
C GLY A 371 31.95 -28.76 32.72
N GLU A 372 31.54 -27.49 32.73
CA GLU A 372 31.25 -26.72 33.95
C GLU A 372 29.73 -26.55 34.17
N ALA A 373 29.34 -26.33 35.44
CA ALA A 373 27.94 -26.37 35.86
C ALA A 373 27.05 -25.35 35.13
N GLY A 374 27.55 -24.14 34.85
CA GLY A 374 26.80 -23.07 34.21
C GLY A 374 26.48 -23.34 32.75
N MET A 375 27.36 -24.00 31.99
CA MET A 375 27.06 -24.43 30.61
C MET A 375 25.93 -25.45 30.59
N SER A 376 26.07 -26.54 31.35
CA SER A 376 25.03 -27.58 31.43
C SER A 376 23.70 -27.02 31.94
N LEU A 377 23.75 -26.09 32.90
CA LEU A 377 22.56 -25.43 33.43
C LEU A 377 21.88 -24.54 32.37
N LEU A 378 22.66 -23.78 31.60
CA LEU A 378 22.14 -22.94 30.52
C LEU A 378 21.54 -23.79 29.39
N ARG A 379 22.18 -24.90 29.01
CA ARG A 379 21.62 -25.86 28.04
C ARG A 379 20.31 -26.47 28.52
N ALA A 380 20.24 -26.89 29.78
CA ALA A 380 19.00 -27.40 30.37
C ALA A 380 17.89 -26.33 30.35
N TYR A 381 18.23 -25.07 30.65
CA TYR A 381 17.30 -23.95 30.63
C TYR A 381 16.78 -23.63 29.23
N ARG A 382 17.66 -23.51 28.24
CA ARG A 382 17.28 -23.25 26.84
C ARG A 382 16.55 -24.43 26.19
N SER A 383 16.74 -25.64 26.72
CA SER A 383 16.01 -26.83 26.26
C SER A 383 14.56 -26.85 26.71
N LEU A 384 14.29 -26.64 28.00
CA LEU A 384 12.95 -26.71 28.61
C LEU A 384 12.88 -25.82 29.87
N PRO A 385 12.69 -24.49 29.73
CA PRO A 385 12.75 -23.56 30.87
C PRO A 385 11.64 -23.78 31.89
N LYS A 386 10.44 -24.18 31.43
CA LYS A 386 9.28 -24.52 32.28
C LYS A 386 9.34 -25.91 32.92
N TYR A 387 10.45 -26.66 32.79
CA TYR A 387 10.57 -28.01 33.36
C TYR A 387 10.63 -27.97 34.89
N ARG A 388 9.64 -28.56 35.57
CA ARG A 388 9.51 -28.47 37.05
C ARG A 388 10.78 -28.84 37.84
N PRO A 389 11.52 -29.92 37.52
CA PRO A 389 12.78 -30.24 38.21
C PRO A 389 13.89 -29.20 38.02
N LEU A 390 13.91 -28.50 36.88
CA LEU A 390 14.83 -27.38 36.64
C LEU A 390 14.42 -26.17 37.49
N ILE A 391 13.15 -25.78 37.47
CA ILE A 391 12.63 -24.67 38.30
C ILE A 391 12.95 -24.88 39.78
N LYS A 392 12.79 -26.13 40.26
CA LYS A 392 13.17 -26.50 41.62
C LYS A 392 14.67 -26.33 41.87
N PHE A 393 15.52 -26.69 40.92
CA PHE A 393 16.97 -26.50 41.04
C PHE A 393 17.36 -25.02 41.10
N LEU A 394 16.76 -24.21 40.23
CA LEU A 394 17.00 -22.77 40.15
C LEU A 394 16.59 -22.03 41.43
N SER A 395 15.75 -22.64 42.26
CA SER A 395 15.33 -22.12 43.56
C SER A 395 16.33 -22.43 44.69
N GLU A 396 17.33 -23.29 44.45
CA GLU A 396 18.41 -23.58 45.40
C GLU A 396 19.42 -22.41 45.44
N GLU A 397 20.09 -22.23 46.59
CA GLU A 397 20.98 -21.09 46.82
C GLU A 397 22.14 -21.06 45.80
N GLY A 398 22.35 -19.90 45.15
CA GLY A 398 23.44 -19.68 44.19
C GLY A 398 23.19 -20.20 42.77
N VAL A 399 22.25 -21.13 42.55
CA VAL A 399 22.04 -21.76 41.22
C VAL A 399 21.54 -20.77 40.18
N LYS A 400 20.56 -19.92 40.53
CA LYS A 400 20.05 -18.88 39.61
C LYS A 400 21.11 -17.85 39.23
N VAL A 401 22.00 -17.52 40.18
CA VAL A 401 23.12 -16.60 39.94
C VAL A 401 24.10 -17.24 38.96
N GLU A 402 24.35 -18.54 39.08
CA GLU A 402 25.21 -19.29 38.16
C GLU A 402 24.65 -19.31 36.73
N LEU A 403 23.35 -19.59 36.57
CA LEU A 403 22.67 -19.51 35.27
C LEU A 403 22.82 -18.11 34.66
N GLN A 404 22.59 -17.04 35.44
CA GLN A 404 22.71 -15.66 34.97
C GLN A 404 24.12 -15.31 34.52
N LYS A 405 25.15 -15.80 35.23
CA LYS A 405 26.55 -15.60 34.83
C LYS A 405 26.86 -16.29 33.52
N ALA A 406 26.43 -17.55 33.35
CA ALA A 406 26.60 -18.28 32.11
C ALA A 406 25.86 -17.61 30.94
N GLU A 407 24.59 -17.22 31.15
CA GLU A 407 23.79 -16.50 30.15
C GLU A 407 24.51 -15.20 29.73
N ASN A 408 24.93 -14.36 30.69
CA ASN A 408 25.63 -13.12 30.40
C ASN A 408 26.95 -13.33 29.67
N PHE A 409 27.68 -14.41 29.93
CA PHE A 409 28.92 -14.73 29.24
C PHE A 409 28.66 -15.04 27.75
N TYR A 410 27.66 -15.87 27.46
CA TYR A 410 27.34 -16.26 26.08
C TYR A 410 26.60 -15.18 25.28
N MET A 411 25.91 -14.27 25.95
CA MET A 411 25.27 -13.11 25.33
C MET A 411 26.22 -11.94 25.05
N GLN A 412 27.45 -11.96 25.56
CA GLN A 412 28.47 -10.94 25.23
C GLN A 412 28.72 -10.89 23.72
N GLU A 413 29.14 -9.71 23.24
CA GLU A 413 29.38 -9.48 21.80
C GLU A 413 28.18 -9.84 20.91
N GLN A 414 26.95 -9.44 21.31
CA GLN A 414 25.72 -9.69 20.56
C GLN A 414 25.45 -11.19 20.30
N ASN A 415 25.50 -12.02 21.34
CA ASN A 415 25.22 -13.47 21.27
C ASN A 415 26.17 -14.28 20.37
N LYS A 416 27.33 -13.74 20.00
CA LYS A 416 28.29 -14.39 19.08
C LYS A 416 28.63 -15.83 19.47
N ASN A 417 28.71 -16.13 20.77
CA ASN A 417 29.07 -17.45 21.27
C ASN A 417 27.87 -18.33 21.65
N MET A 418 26.63 -17.86 21.46
CA MET A 418 25.43 -18.61 21.86
C MET A 418 25.28 -19.93 21.08
N HIS A 419 25.80 -19.98 19.84
CA HIS A 419 25.83 -21.21 19.04
C HIS A 419 26.49 -22.40 19.78
N LEU A 420 27.49 -22.16 20.65
CA LEU A 420 28.14 -23.21 21.45
C LEU A 420 27.21 -23.84 22.49
N VAL A 421 26.21 -23.08 22.95
CA VAL A 421 25.20 -23.54 23.89
C VAL A 421 24.11 -24.30 23.13
N ASP A 422 23.74 -23.79 21.96
CA ASP A 422 22.55 -24.20 21.20
C ASP A 422 22.78 -25.36 20.23
N GLU A 423 23.98 -25.50 19.66
CA GLU A 423 24.38 -26.56 18.73
C GLU A 423 23.94 -27.98 19.15
N PRO A 424 24.09 -28.41 20.43
CA PRO A 424 23.66 -29.75 20.82
C PRO A 424 22.15 -29.89 21.01
N LEU A 425 21.37 -28.82 21.01
CA LEU A 425 19.93 -28.86 21.23
C LEU A 425 19.21 -29.19 19.91
N TYR A 426 18.05 -29.84 19.99
CA TYR A 426 17.20 -30.11 18.82
C TYR A 426 16.29 -28.91 18.47
N PHE A 427 15.94 -28.10 19.46
CA PHE A 427 15.30 -26.81 19.28
C PHE A 427 15.60 -25.96 20.51
N ILE A 428 15.47 -24.65 20.36
CA ILE A 428 15.82 -23.65 21.37
C ILE A 428 14.54 -22.96 21.81
N ILE A 429 14.37 -22.77 23.12
CA ILE A 429 13.28 -21.97 23.68
C ILE A 429 13.86 -20.69 24.28
N ASP A 430 13.40 -19.55 23.78
CA ASP A 430 13.60 -18.26 24.42
C ASP A 430 12.31 -17.82 25.12
N GLU A 431 12.27 -18.02 26.43
CA GLU A 431 11.12 -17.66 27.24
C GLU A 431 10.90 -16.14 27.29
N LYS A 432 11.97 -15.33 27.26
CA LYS A 432 11.87 -13.86 27.35
C LYS A 432 11.19 -13.29 26.11
N ASN A 433 11.54 -13.81 24.95
CA ASN A 433 10.97 -13.40 23.66
C ASN A 433 9.76 -14.23 23.22
N ARG A 434 9.38 -15.27 24.01
CA ARG A 434 8.32 -16.23 23.68
C ARG A 434 8.47 -16.83 22.28
N SER A 435 9.70 -17.18 21.91
CA SER A 435 10.04 -17.79 20.63
C SER A 435 10.60 -19.20 20.82
N VAL A 436 10.44 -20.00 19.78
CA VAL A 436 11.00 -21.34 19.67
C VAL A 436 11.57 -21.49 18.27
N GLU A 437 12.77 -22.08 18.19
CA GLU A 437 13.49 -22.22 16.93
C GLU A 437 14.01 -23.65 16.79
N LEU A 438 13.71 -24.29 15.66
CA LEU A 438 14.29 -25.58 15.28
C LEU A 438 15.76 -25.39 14.92
N THR A 439 16.66 -26.19 15.49
CA THR A 439 18.09 -26.16 15.14
C THR A 439 18.38 -27.05 13.92
N GLU A 440 19.57 -26.93 13.34
CA GLU A 440 20.05 -27.86 12.30
C GLU A 440 19.99 -29.32 12.77
N ARG A 441 20.47 -29.60 13.99
CA ARG A 441 20.38 -30.93 14.60
C ARG A 441 18.93 -31.41 14.74
N GLY A 442 18.00 -30.50 15.03
CA GLY A 442 16.56 -30.75 15.03
C GLY A 442 16.03 -31.16 13.67
N ALA A 443 16.35 -30.37 12.65
CA ALA A 443 15.95 -30.62 11.27
C ALA A 443 16.51 -31.95 10.76
N GLU A 444 17.80 -32.22 10.98
CA GLU A 444 18.43 -33.50 10.64
C GLU A 444 17.75 -34.68 11.31
N TYR A 445 17.43 -34.57 12.61
CA TYR A 445 16.72 -35.62 13.34
C TYR A 445 15.33 -35.91 12.76
N LEU A 446 14.60 -34.87 12.34
CA LEU A 446 13.29 -35.03 11.72
C LEU A 446 13.39 -35.63 10.31
N SER A 447 14.47 -35.36 9.57
CA SER A 447 14.71 -35.95 8.24
C SER A 447 15.10 -37.43 8.28
N GLN A 448 15.53 -37.96 9.44
CA GLN A 448 15.93 -39.36 9.56
C GLN A 448 14.76 -40.33 9.26
N GLY A 449 14.90 -41.11 8.18
CA GLY A 449 13.89 -42.07 7.75
C GLY A 449 12.86 -41.52 6.77
N GLN A 450 13.00 -40.27 6.33
CA GLN A 450 12.30 -39.72 5.16
C GLN A 450 13.05 -40.08 3.87
N GLU A 451 12.35 -40.06 2.73
CA GLU A 451 12.98 -40.30 1.41
C GLU A 451 13.90 -39.15 0.98
N ASP A 452 13.67 -37.94 1.50
CA ASP A 452 14.49 -36.74 1.27
C ASP A 452 15.28 -36.40 2.54
N GLU A 453 16.61 -36.51 2.50
CA GLU A 453 17.49 -36.13 3.63
C GLU A 453 17.42 -34.63 3.94
N ASN A 454 17.05 -33.80 2.96
CA ASN A 454 16.88 -32.35 3.07
C ASN A 454 15.41 -31.94 3.26
N PHE A 455 14.55 -32.86 3.71
CA PHE A 455 13.11 -32.62 3.80
C PHE A 455 12.73 -31.44 4.73
N PHE A 456 13.55 -31.18 5.75
CA PHE A 456 13.41 -30.06 6.69
C PHE A 456 14.52 -29.01 6.57
N VAL A 457 15.37 -29.10 5.55
CA VAL A 457 16.46 -28.15 5.29
C VAL A 457 16.03 -27.17 4.21
N MET A 458 16.15 -25.87 4.49
CA MET A 458 15.80 -24.81 3.56
C MET A 458 16.92 -24.61 2.53
N PRO A 459 16.63 -24.68 1.22
CA PRO A 459 17.60 -24.34 0.19
C PRO A 459 17.83 -22.83 0.10
N ASP A 460 19.03 -22.43 -0.32
CA ASP A 460 19.34 -21.04 -0.64
C ASP A 460 18.80 -20.72 -2.04
N ILE A 461 17.56 -20.19 -2.07
CA ILE A 461 16.89 -19.79 -3.31
C ILE A 461 17.76 -18.85 -4.15
N ALA A 462 18.43 -17.88 -3.54
CA ALA A 462 19.13 -16.85 -4.30
C ALA A 462 20.29 -17.47 -5.08
N THR A 463 21.07 -18.32 -4.41
CA THR A 463 22.16 -19.07 -5.03
C THR A 463 21.65 -20.01 -6.11
N GLU A 464 20.61 -20.80 -5.82
CA GLU A 464 20.06 -21.75 -6.80
C GLU A 464 19.40 -21.06 -8.01
N MET A 465 18.71 -19.92 -7.82
CA MET A 465 18.15 -19.13 -8.91
C MET A 465 19.24 -18.57 -9.83
N VAL A 466 20.37 -18.11 -9.27
CA VAL A 466 21.53 -17.64 -10.03
C VAL A 466 22.18 -18.79 -10.80
N GLU A 467 22.32 -19.96 -10.19
CA GLU A 467 22.84 -21.16 -10.85
C GLU A 467 21.95 -21.59 -12.02
N ILE A 468 20.62 -21.59 -11.86
CA ILE A 468 19.67 -21.89 -12.94
C ILE A 468 19.77 -20.86 -14.07
N GLN A 469 19.85 -19.56 -13.72
CA GLN A 469 19.97 -18.49 -14.71
C GLN A 469 21.24 -18.63 -15.57
N ASN A 470 22.35 -18.97 -14.92
CA ASN A 470 23.68 -19.07 -15.52
C ASN A 470 23.99 -20.45 -16.13
N ASN A 471 23.07 -21.42 -16.03
CA ASN A 471 23.31 -22.76 -16.55
C ASN A 471 23.26 -22.77 -18.09
N PRO A 472 24.38 -23.04 -18.79
CA PRO A 472 24.43 -23.04 -20.25
C PRO A 472 23.76 -24.27 -20.88
N ASN A 473 23.40 -25.28 -20.08
CA ASN A 473 22.81 -26.53 -20.55
C ASN A 473 21.27 -26.52 -20.56
N LEU A 474 20.63 -25.44 -20.10
CA LEU A 474 19.18 -25.28 -20.09
C LEU A 474 18.74 -24.25 -21.13
N THR A 475 17.68 -24.56 -21.87
CA THR A 475 16.98 -23.57 -22.69
C THR A 475 16.23 -22.57 -21.81
N GLU A 476 15.90 -21.39 -22.34
CA GLU A 476 15.16 -20.37 -21.57
C GLU A 476 13.80 -20.88 -21.05
N ALA A 477 13.13 -21.77 -21.79
CA ALA A 477 11.90 -22.41 -21.33
C ALA A 477 12.13 -23.37 -20.16
N GLU A 478 13.19 -24.19 -20.21
CA GLU A 478 13.55 -25.11 -19.13
C GLU A 478 14.04 -24.37 -17.88
N LYS A 479 14.73 -23.23 -18.04
CA LYS A 479 15.12 -22.36 -16.93
C LYS A 479 13.89 -21.83 -16.19
N GLU A 480 12.90 -21.35 -16.92
CA GLU A 480 11.68 -20.83 -16.33
C GLU A 480 10.88 -21.93 -15.61
N GLU A 481 10.73 -23.10 -16.22
CA GLU A 481 10.08 -24.25 -15.58
C GLU A 481 10.81 -24.68 -14.29
N THR A 482 12.14 -24.72 -14.31
CA THR A 482 12.96 -25.10 -13.15
C THR A 482 12.85 -24.06 -12.03
N LYS A 483 12.84 -22.75 -12.35
CA LYS A 483 12.62 -21.68 -11.36
C LYS A 483 11.24 -21.77 -10.72
N VAL A 484 10.20 -22.04 -11.52
CA VAL A 484 8.84 -22.22 -11.00
C VAL A 484 8.80 -23.40 -10.05
N LYS A 485 9.43 -24.52 -10.40
CA LYS A 485 9.51 -25.71 -9.55
C LYS A 485 10.28 -25.44 -8.24
N LEU A 486 11.45 -24.81 -8.32
CA LEU A 486 12.23 -24.43 -7.14
C LEU A 486 11.44 -23.52 -6.20
N SER A 487 10.74 -22.53 -6.76
CA SER A 487 9.89 -21.61 -5.97
C SER A 487 8.74 -22.34 -5.29
N GLN A 488 8.14 -23.32 -5.96
CA GLN A 488 7.10 -24.17 -5.38
C GLN A 488 7.65 -25.05 -4.25
N ASP A 489 8.78 -25.72 -4.48
CA ASP A 489 9.42 -26.61 -3.50
C ASP A 489 9.82 -25.83 -2.24
N PHE A 490 10.42 -24.64 -2.40
CA PHE A 490 10.72 -23.76 -1.29
C PHE A 490 9.47 -23.29 -0.55
N SER A 491 8.42 -22.89 -1.26
CA SER A 491 7.16 -22.46 -0.61
C SER A 491 6.56 -23.57 0.24
N ILE A 492 6.63 -24.82 -0.22
CA ILE A 492 6.17 -26.00 0.53
C ILE A 492 7.05 -26.24 1.76
N LYS A 493 8.39 -26.24 1.61
CA LYS A 493 9.32 -26.45 2.72
C LYS A 493 9.23 -25.34 3.78
N SER A 494 9.15 -24.08 3.35
CA SER A 494 8.99 -22.92 4.23
C SER A 494 7.70 -23.00 5.04
N LYS A 495 6.58 -23.40 4.41
CA LYS A 495 5.30 -23.57 5.09
C LYS A 495 5.38 -24.68 6.15
N ARG A 496 6.00 -25.81 5.81
CA ARG A 496 6.19 -26.93 6.73
C ARG A 496 7.02 -26.56 7.96
N LEU A 497 8.14 -25.86 7.73
CA LEU A 497 9.01 -25.40 8.81
C LEU A 497 8.28 -24.42 9.74
N HIS A 498 7.48 -23.51 9.16
CA HIS A 498 6.59 -22.64 9.91
C HIS A 498 5.63 -23.43 10.79
N SER A 499 4.95 -24.43 10.22
CA SER A 499 4.02 -25.30 10.94
C SER A 499 4.70 -26.07 12.09
N ILE A 500 5.93 -26.57 11.89
CA ILE A 500 6.74 -27.19 12.96
C ILE A 500 7.05 -26.19 14.07
N ASN A 501 7.50 -24.98 13.73
CA ASN A 501 7.81 -23.95 14.73
C ASN A 501 6.56 -23.55 15.53
N GLN A 502 5.40 -23.43 14.88
CA GLN A 502 4.13 -23.17 15.59
C GLN A 502 3.71 -24.34 16.49
N LEU A 503 3.90 -25.59 16.06
CA LEU A 503 3.68 -26.76 16.94
C LEU A 503 4.65 -26.76 18.11
N LEU A 504 5.95 -26.58 17.88
CA LEU A 504 6.95 -26.50 18.96
C LEU A 504 6.60 -25.40 19.96
N LYS A 505 6.18 -24.23 19.48
CA LYS A 505 5.66 -23.13 20.29
C LYS A 505 4.43 -23.55 21.09
N ALA A 506 3.44 -24.17 20.45
CA ALA A 506 2.25 -24.68 21.12
C ALA A 506 2.59 -25.71 22.22
N TYR A 507 3.55 -26.62 21.98
CA TYR A 507 3.94 -27.67 22.93
C TYR A 507 4.78 -27.15 24.11
N THR A 508 5.56 -26.09 23.93
CA THR A 508 6.57 -25.67 24.90
C THR A 508 6.25 -24.37 25.65
N LEU A 509 5.55 -23.44 25.01
CA LEU A 509 5.25 -22.12 25.59
C LEU A 509 3.80 -21.99 26.08
N PHE A 510 2.89 -22.82 25.57
CA PHE A 510 1.46 -22.77 25.90
C PHE A 510 1.03 -24.02 26.68
N GLU A 511 0.54 -23.81 27.89
CA GLU A 511 0.00 -24.84 28.77
C GLU A 511 -1.53 -24.78 28.80
N LYS A 512 -2.14 -25.96 28.73
CA LYS A 512 -3.58 -26.09 28.91
C LYS A 512 -3.94 -25.67 30.33
N ASP A 513 -5.06 -24.97 30.46
CA ASP A 513 -5.59 -24.38 31.70
C ASP A 513 -4.77 -23.20 32.25
N GLN A 514 -3.80 -22.67 31.49
CA GLN A 514 -3.10 -21.41 31.78
C GLN A 514 -3.31 -20.40 30.64
N GLU A 515 -2.71 -20.66 29.48
CA GLU A 515 -2.84 -19.75 28.32
C GLU A 515 -4.05 -20.07 27.43
N TYR A 516 -4.61 -21.29 27.54
CA TYR A 516 -5.81 -21.70 26.79
C TYR A 516 -6.58 -22.84 27.48
N VAL A 517 -7.85 -22.98 27.14
CA VAL A 517 -8.71 -24.12 27.52
C VAL A 517 -9.37 -24.73 26.28
N VAL A 518 -9.81 -25.99 26.40
CA VAL A 518 -10.55 -26.68 25.32
C VAL A 518 -11.97 -26.94 25.79
N ILE A 519 -12.94 -26.27 25.18
CA ILE A 519 -14.37 -26.36 25.51
C ILE A 519 -15.13 -26.68 24.23
N GLU A 520 -15.99 -27.71 24.27
CA GLU A 520 -16.77 -28.16 23.10
C GLU A 520 -15.90 -28.46 21.86
N GLY A 521 -14.66 -28.92 22.08
CA GLY A 521 -13.70 -29.20 21.02
C GLY A 521 -13.02 -27.96 20.41
N GLN A 522 -13.24 -26.77 20.97
CA GLN A 522 -12.63 -25.52 20.51
C GLN A 522 -11.60 -25.00 21.50
N VAL A 523 -10.47 -24.49 20.97
CA VAL A 523 -9.47 -23.78 21.75
C VAL A 523 -9.99 -22.38 22.08
N LYS A 524 -10.10 -22.06 23.37
CA LYS A 524 -10.44 -20.72 23.86
C LYS A 524 -9.25 -20.11 24.60
N ILE A 525 -8.92 -18.86 24.26
CA ILE A 525 -7.82 -18.10 24.86
C ILE A 525 -8.20 -17.68 26.28
N VAL A 526 -7.25 -17.82 27.21
CA VAL A 526 -7.37 -17.31 28.59
C VAL A 526 -6.47 -16.09 28.75
N ASP A 527 -7.03 -15.01 29.26
CA ASP A 527 -6.28 -13.81 29.60
C ASP A 527 -5.37 -14.06 30.82
N GLU A 528 -4.06 -13.89 30.65
CA GLU A 528 -3.05 -14.20 31.68
C GLU A 528 -3.20 -13.35 32.96
N GLN A 529 -3.77 -12.14 32.88
CA GLN A 529 -3.92 -11.25 34.03
C GLN A 529 -5.20 -11.50 34.82
N THR A 530 -6.28 -11.80 34.11
CA THR A 530 -7.64 -11.86 34.68
C THR A 530 -8.19 -13.29 34.79
N GLY A 531 -7.58 -14.26 34.11
CA GLY A 531 -8.05 -15.64 34.00
C GLY A 531 -9.37 -15.77 33.23
N ARG A 532 -9.82 -14.70 32.54
CA ARG A 532 -11.08 -14.70 31.80
C ARG A 532 -10.90 -15.30 30.42
N MET A 533 -11.93 -16.00 29.95
CA MET A 533 -11.99 -16.50 28.58
C MET A 533 -12.25 -15.34 27.62
N MET A 534 -11.46 -15.26 26.55
CA MET A 534 -11.62 -14.27 25.49
C MET A 534 -12.39 -14.88 24.32
N GLU A 535 -13.71 -14.68 24.29
CA GLU A 535 -14.56 -15.19 23.21
C GLU A 535 -14.28 -14.49 21.88
N GLY A 536 -14.32 -15.27 20.79
CA GLY A 536 -14.10 -14.78 19.42
C GLY A 536 -12.65 -14.44 19.07
N ARG A 537 -11.71 -14.56 20.00
CA ARG A 537 -10.28 -14.34 19.72
C ARG A 537 -9.58 -15.64 19.35
N ARG A 538 -8.71 -15.57 18.34
CA ARG A 538 -7.80 -16.65 17.93
C ARG A 538 -6.37 -16.17 17.99
N TYR A 539 -5.44 -17.10 18.19
CA TYR A 539 -4.02 -16.79 18.06
C TYR A 539 -3.68 -16.61 16.58
N SER A 540 -2.82 -15.64 16.26
CA SER A 540 -2.44 -15.35 14.88
C SER A 540 -1.41 -16.34 14.35
N ASP A 541 -1.13 -16.25 13.05
CA ASP A 541 0.05 -16.87 12.42
C ASP A 541 0.13 -18.41 12.56
N GLY A 542 -1.03 -19.07 12.48
CA GLY A 542 -1.12 -20.54 12.52
C GLY A 542 -1.05 -21.16 13.93
N LEU A 543 -0.71 -20.38 14.96
CA LEU A 543 -0.57 -20.88 16.33
C LEU A 543 -1.89 -21.45 16.89
N HIS A 544 -3.04 -20.89 16.50
CA HIS A 544 -4.32 -21.38 16.97
C HIS A 544 -4.62 -22.78 16.42
N GLN A 545 -4.34 -23.00 15.14
CA GLN A 545 -4.45 -24.29 14.48
C GLN A 545 -3.47 -25.31 15.08
N ALA A 546 -2.23 -24.89 15.37
CA ALA A 546 -1.26 -25.73 16.08
C ALA A 546 -1.75 -26.16 17.48
N LEU A 547 -2.43 -25.27 18.21
CA LEU A 547 -3.06 -25.57 19.51
C LEU A 547 -4.30 -26.45 19.39
N GLU A 548 -5.04 -26.37 18.28
CA GLU A 548 -6.17 -27.27 17.99
C GLU A 548 -5.67 -28.68 17.64
N ALA A 549 -4.52 -28.79 16.97
CA ALA A 549 -3.90 -30.07 16.63
C ALA A 549 -3.22 -30.78 17.83
N LYS A 550 -2.65 -30.00 18.76
CA LYS A 550 -2.06 -30.44 20.03
C LYS A 550 -3.13 -30.88 21.04
#